data_AF-A0A6G9XK57-F1
#
_entry.id   AF-A0A6G9XK57-F1
#
_cell.length_a   1.000
_cell.length_b   1.000
_cell.length_c   1.000
_cell.angle_alpha   90.00
_cell.angle_beta   90.00
_cell.angle_gamma   90.00
#
_symmetry.space_group_name_H-M   'P 1'
#
loop_
_entity.id
_entity.type
_entity.pdbx_description
1 polymer ?
#
loop_
_entity_poly.entity_id
_entity_poly.type
_entity_poly.pdbx_seq_one_letter_code
_entity_poly.pdbx_strand_id
1 'polypeptide(L)'
;MQIFRTTGCAAAGHPEFTVVFAERPPTPYVIGWILDLLEHAVANGQSFSPGMLFPIGWRLIRIIDRQDGTLGCEERVVAQFWEEHLDQAMTDLWYQNAAGSKLGLPVDLTSIDEEQAATVQSCAYSAGLLILDRLPQTGGWAVRCGLEHEHADWMHLDLHQLSVAFPFVTQFLGLPQGTVLRIERDMVEESGGLFAEVTYQDELCTPHGGAHFGPVPTPLDLDLRVRSAIGQSGPGLYRTTIGYQHQHPEIVARLSEPAIPDIDDVLVDWILDDLQHCLSTGTRFVPGQTIRAGWRTLRVVERADGLLGLHEQVYTNVWEEHVELTLRETWYQREVAASLGLTEHLDFPTEQQVAAVGSCVHDRLPAVVLTREETEDPHSSGWRVTCAQEHDHGPWSSRTLWDITDFMPFATQFLALPVTSSITVEAPHTTPSGRIRPHVRHNGRHLIPNPGSYLAVLDATQAR
;
A
#
# COMPACT_ATOMS: atom_id res chain seq x y z
N MET A 1 0.60 -11.05 -14.63
CA MET A 1 -0.68 -11.60 -15.13
C MET A 1 -0.48 -12.96 -15.78
N GLN A 2 -1.15 -13.98 -15.27
CA GLN A 2 -1.22 -15.34 -15.78
C GLN A 2 -2.67 -15.72 -16.07
N ILE A 3 -2.93 -16.42 -17.17
CA ILE A 3 -4.28 -16.75 -17.63
C ILE A 3 -4.35 -18.25 -17.86
N PHE A 4 -5.37 -18.89 -17.29
CA PHE A 4 -5.62 -20.32 -17.40
C PHE A 4 -7.06 -20.56 -17.82
N ARG A 5 -7.32 -21.71 -18.44
CA ARG A 5 -8.65 -22.06 -18.94
C ARG A 5 -8.99 -23.49 -18.53
N THR A 6 -10.24 -23.71 -18.12
CA THR A 6 -10.78 -25.06 -18.02
C THR A 6 -10.90 -25.68 -19.42
N THR A 7 -10.93 -27.00 -19.48
CA THR A 7 -11.04 -27.78 -20.72
C THR A 7 -12.09 -28.88 -20.67
N GLY A 8 -12.65 -29.15 -19.48
CA GLY A 8 -13.64 -30.20 -19.27
C GLY A 8 -15.11 -29.73 -19.29
N CYS A 9 -15.40 -28.44 -19.14
CA CYS A 9 -16.77 -27.96 -18.95
C CYS A 9 -17.64 -28.15 -20.19
N ALA A 10 -17.07 -28.00 -21.38
CA ALA A 10 -17.78 -28.16 -22.65
C ALA A 10 -18.36 -29.56 -22.83
N ALA A 11 -17.75 -30.60 -22.24
CA ALA A 11 -18.26 -31.97 -22.29
C ALA A 11 -19.62 -32.12 -21.58
N ALA A 12 -19.91 -31.25 -20.60
CA ALA A 12 -21.19 -31.16 -19.92
C ALA A 12 -22.15 -30.12 -20.55
N GLY A 13 -21.78 -29.54 -21.70
CA GLY A 13 -22.59 -28.51 -22.38
C GLY A 13 -22.52 -27.13 -21.72
N HIS A 14 -21.48 -26.87 -20.91
CA HIS A 14 -21.29 -25.62 -20.19
C HIS A 14 -20.11 -24.82 -20.78
N PRO A 15 -20.14 -23.48 -20.80
CA PRO A 15 -18.99 -22.67 -21.18
C PRO A 15 -17.75 -22.99 -20.34
N GLU A 16 -16.56 -22.92 -20.94
CA GLU A 16 -15.30 -22.99 -20.18
C GLU A 16 -15.11 -21.73 -19.33
N PHE A 17 -14.34 -21.84 -18.25
CA PHE A 17 -13.89 -20.71 -17.45
C PHE A 17 -12.50 -20.25 -17.88
N THR A 18 -12.31 -18.93 -17.94
CA THR A 18 -10.99 -18.29 -17.98
C THR A 18 -10.68 -17.72 -16.61
N VAL A 19 -9.66 -18.27 -15.95
CA VAL A 19 -9.20 -17.83 -14.63
C VAL A 19 -7.95 -16.98 -14.79
N VAL A 20 -7.98 -15.79 -14.20
CA VAL A 20 -6.89 -14.81 -14.26
C VAL A 20 -6.25 -14.68 -12.89
N PHE A 21 -4.92 -14.63 -12.85
CA PHE A 21 -4.13 -14.22 -11.69
C PHE A 21 -3.32 -12.98 -12.10
N ALA A 22 -3.47 -11.84 -11.42
CA ALA A 22 -2.69 -10.65 -11.75
C ALA A 22 -1.25 -10.81 -11.24
N GLU A 23 -1.13 -11.34 -10.01
CA GLU A 23 0.11 -11.67 -9.33
C GLU A 23 0.51 -13.15 -9.47
N ARG A 24 1.67 -13.51 -8.93
CA ARG A 24 2.09 -14.90 -8.86
C ARG A 24 1.36 -15.57 -7.69
N PRO A 25 0.58 -16.64 -7.91
CA PRO A 25 -0.11 -17.32 -6.81
C PRO A 25 0.90 -17.91 -5.81
N PRO A 26 0.51 -18.07 -4.53
CA PRO A 26 1.42 -18.52 -3.47
C PRO A 26 2.04 -19.89 -3.75
N THR A 27 1.36 -20.71 -4.56
CA THR A 27 1.90 -21.95 -5.09
C THR A 27 1.29 -22.27 -6.46
N PRO A 28 2.03 -22.92 -7.39
CA PRO A 28 1.46 -23.38 -8.66
C PRO A 28 0.29 -24.36 -8.50
N TYR A 29 0.20 -25.11 -7.39
CA TYR A 29 -0.85 -26.10 -7.17
C TYR A 29 -2.25 -25.48 -7.03
N VAL A 30 -2.32 -24.24 -6.56
CA VAL A 30 -3.56 -23.49 -6.38
C VAL A 30 -4.30 -23.27 -7.70
N ILE A 31 -3.55 -23.11 -8.80
CA ILE A 31 -4.10 -22.94 -10.15
C ILE A 31 -4.83 -24.23 -10.58
N GLY A 32 -4.19 -25.39 -10.42
CA GLY A 32 -4.81 -26.68 -10.73
C GLY A 32 -6.06 -26.92 -9.90
N TRP A 33 -5.98 -26.62 -8.60
CA TRP A 33 -7.10 -26.81 -7.68
C TRP A 33 -8.37 -26.03 -8.08
N ILE A 34 -8.24 -24.74 -8.47
CA ILE A 34 -9.43 -23.95 -8.85
C ILE A 34 -10.03 -24.40 -10.18
N LEU A 35 -9.19 -24.77 -11.15
CA LEU A 35 -9.68 -25.31 -12.42
C LEU A 35 -10.41 -26.64 -12.20
N ASP A 36 -9.81 -27.53 -11.41
CA ASP A 36 -10.41 -28.81 -11.04
C ASP A 36 -11.72 -28.61 -10.28
N LEU A 37 -11.79 -27.65 -9.34
CA LEU A 37 -13.01 -27.34 -8.59
C LEU A 37 -14.16 -26.95 -9.54
N LEU A 38 -13.92 -26.03 -10.46
CA LEU A 38 -14.91 -25.55 -11.42
C LEU A 38 -15.35 -26.67 -12.37
N GLU A 39 -14.41 -27.43 -12.91
CA GLU A 39 -14.70 -28.57 -13.79
C GLU A 39 -15.49 -29.65 -13.07
N HIS A 40 -15.13 -30.00 -11.83
CA HIS A 40 -15.86 -30.98 -11.02
C HIS A 40 -17.27 -30.48 -10.67
N ALA A 41 -17.44 -29.20 -10.35
CA ALA A 41 -18.76 -28.62 -10.07
C ALA A 41 -19.67 -28.76 -11.31
N VAL A 42 -19.17 -28.39 -12.49
CA VAL A 42 -19.88 -28.52 -13.77
C VAL A 42 -20.17 -29.98 -14.12
N ALA A 43 -19.19 -30.86 -13.99
CA ALA A 43 -19.35 -32.29 -14.27
C ALA A 43 -20.39 -32.96 -13.36
N ASN A 44 -20.56 -32.46 -12.14
CA ASN A 44 -21.61 -32.89 -11.20
C ASN A 44 -22.96 -32.20 -11.43
N GLY A 45 -23.12 -31.44 -12.52
CA GLY A 45 -24.37 -30.84 -12.95
C GLY A 45 -24.65 -29.44 -12.42
N GLN A 46 -23.68 -28.78 -11.76
CA GLN A 46 -23.81 -27.38 -11.40
C GLN A 46 -23.70 -26.52 -12.67
N SER A 47 -24.64 -25.57 -12.83
CA SER A 47 -24.60 -24.60 -13.92
C SER A 47 -24.30 -23.23 -13.36
N PHE A 48 -23.43 -22.50 -14.05
CA PHE A 48 -23.02 -21.14 -13.69
C PHE A 48 -23.54 -20.17 -14.74
N SER A 49 -23.80 -18.95 -14.31
CA SER A 49 -24.26 -17.87 -15.19
C SER A 49 -23.67 -16.55 -14.75
N PRO A 50 -23.46 -15.60 -15.66
CA PRO A 50 -22.98 -14.27 -15.32
C PRO A 50 -23.84 -13.62 -14.23
N GLY A 51 -23.19 -12.98 -13.26
CA GLY A 51 -23.80 -12.38 -12.08
C GLY A 51 -24.00 -13.34 -10.89
N MET A 52 -23.80 -14.65 -11.08
CA MET A 52 -23.85 -15.62 -9.98
C MET A 52 -22.68 -15.40 -9.02
N LEU A 53 -22.97 -15.50 -7.72
CA LEU A 53 -21.95 -15.56 -6.67
C LEU A 53 -21.61 -17.02 -6.37
N PHE A 54 -20.32 -17.30 -6.25
CA PHE A 54 -19.79 -18.62 -5.93
C PHE A 54 -18.80 -18.50 -4.77
N PRO A 55 -18.98 -19.25 -3.67
CA PRO A 55 -18.08 -19.18 -2.54
C PRO A 55 -16.79 -19.97 -2.79
N ILE A 56 -15.65 -19.37 -2.43
CA ILE A 56 -14.34 -20.02 -2.35
C ILE A 56 -13.77 -19.76 -0.95
N GLY A 57 -13.88 -20.78 -0.10
CA GLY A 57 -13.68 -20.62 1.32
C GLY A 57 -14.63 -19.55 1.87
N TRP A 58 -14.07 -18.58 2.59
CA TRP A 58 -14.83 -17.48 3.17
C TRP A 58 -15.16 -16.36 2.17
N ARG A 59 -14.52 -16.32 1.00
CA ARG A 59 -14.69 -15.27 -0.02
C ARG A 59 -15.81 -15.61 -0.99
N LEU A 60 -16.47 -14.58 -1.51
CA LEU A 60 -17.41 -14.68 -2.62
C LEU A 60 -16.72 -14.23 -3.91
N ILE A 61 -16.81 -15.05 -4.95
CA ILE A 61 -16.42 -14.67 -6.31
C ILE A 61 -17.66 -14.47 -7.16
N ARG A 62 -17.61 -13.50 -8.08
CA ARG A 62 -18.67 -13.22 -9.03
C ARG A 62 -18.30 -13.79 -10.39
N ILE A 63 -19.20 -14.58 -10.96
CA ILE A 63 -19.06 -15.13 -12.30
C ILE A 63 -19.43 -14.05 -13.32
N ILE A 64 -18.64 -13.87 -14.36
CA ILE A 64 -18.88 -12.88 -15.42
C ILE A 64 -18.86 -13.51 -16.80
N ASP A 65 -19.46 -12.83 -17.77
CA ASP A 65 -19.35 -13.19 -19.18
C ASP A 65 -18.12 -12.52 -19.79
N ARG A 66 -17.33 -13.26 -20.58
CA ARG A 66 -16.21 -12.71 -21.34
C ARG A 66 -16.53 -12.67 -22.82
N GLN A 67 -16.01 -11.67 -23.51
CA GLN A 67 -16.21 -11.49 -24.96
C GLN A 67 -15.64 -12.64 -25.80
N ASP A 68 -14.77 -13.48 -25.23
CA ASP A 68 -14.16 -14.65 -25.88
C ASP A 68 -15.02 -15.93 -25.79
N GLY A 69 -16.24 -15.81 -25.24
CA GLY A 69 -17.19 -16.92 -25.08
C GLY A 69 -16.89 -17.84 -23.89
N THR A 70 -16.02 -17.43 -22.96
CA THR A 70 -15.83 -18.07 -21.66
C THR A 70 -16.54 -17.32 -20.54
N LEU A 71 -16.69 -17.98 -19.40
CA LEU A 71 -16.99 -17.29 -18.14
C LEU A 71 -15.69 -16.84 -17.47
N GLY A 72 -15.68 -15.64 -16.91
CA GLY A 72 -14.62 -15.13 -16.03
C GLY A 72 -15.01 -15.26 -14.56
N CYS A 73 -14.04 -15.03 -13.68
CA CYS A 73 -14.26 -14.93 -12.25
C CYS A 73 -13.70 -13.59 -11.76
N GLU A 74 -14.49 -12.86 -10.98
CA GLU A 74 -14.06 -11.66 -10.29
C GLU A 74 -14.11 -11.86 -8.77
N GLU A 75 -13.13 -11.31 -8.06
CA GLU A 75 -13.15 -11.25 -6.60
C GLU A 75 -13.50 -9.83 -6.12
N ARG A 76 -14.10 -9.74 -4.92
CA ARG A 76 -14.39 -8.46 -4.29
C ARG A 76 -13.12 -7.91 -3.64
N VAL A 77 -12.62 -6.79 -4.17
CA VAL A 77 -11.39 -6.15 -3.68
C VAL A 77 -11.70 -5.09 -2.63
N VAL A 78 -12.80 -4.34 -2.80
CA VAL A 78 -13.40 -3.45 -1.79
C VAL A 78 -14.92 -3.55 -1.88
N ALA A 79 -15.65 -3.02 -0.88
CA ALA A 79 -17.09 -3.29 -0.69
C ALA A 79 -17.97 -3.18 -1.96
N GLN A 80 -17.66 -2.27 -2.89
CA GLN A 80 -18.42 -2.08 -4.13
C GLN A 80 -17.63 -2.39 -5.41
N PHE A 81 -16.41 -2.90 -5.32
CA PHE A 81 -15.54 -3.08 -6.47
C PHE A 81 -15.09 -4.53 -6.63
N TRP A 82 -15.20 -5.02 -7.86
CA TRP A 82 -14.89 -6.37 -8.26
C TRP A 82 -13.85 -6.30 -9.37
N GLU A 83 -12.84 -7.17 -9.32
CA GLU A 83 -11.79 -7.24 -10.33
C GLU A 83 -11.67 -8.65 -10.87
N GLU A 84 -11.44 -8.79 -12.18
CA GLU A 84 -11.29 -10.08 -12.87
C GLU A 84 -9.91 -10.69 -12.62
N HIS A 85 -9.73 -11.20 -11.41
CA HIS A 85 -8.67 -12.12 -10.99
C HIS A 85 -9.09 -12.83 -9.70
N LEU A 86 -8.31 -13.83 -9.28
CA LEU A 86 -8.58 -14.61 -8.05
C LEU A 86 -7.39 -14.57 -7.06
N ASP A 87 -6.64 -13.48 -7.05
CA ASP A 87 -5.40 -13.41 -6.28
C ASP A 87 -5.64 -13.50 -4.76
N GLN A 88 -6.57 -12.70 -4.22
CA GLN A 88 -6.85 -12.70 -2.78
C GLN A 88 -7.61 -13.94 -2.35
N ALA A 89 -8.65 -14.33 -3.08
CA ALA A 89 -9.47 -15.49 -2.74
C ALA A 89 -8.62 -16.76 -2.60
N MET A 90 -7.71 -16.95 -3.55
CA MET A 90 -6.83 -18.12 -3.54
C MET A 90 -5.69 -18.00 -2.53
N THR A 91 -5.18 -16.79 -2.30
CA THR A 91 -4.15 -16.54 -1.28
C THR A 91 -4.68 -16.77 0.13
N ASP A 92 -5.86 -16.24 0.43
CA ASP A 92 -6.53 -16.42 1.71
C ASP A 92 -6.81 -17.91 1.96
N LEU A 93 -7.37 -18.60 0.96
CA LEU A 93 -7.64 -20.04 1.03
C LEU A 93 -6.37 -20.85 1.32
N TRP A 94 -5.27 -20.52 0.66
CA TRP A 94 -3.98 -21.18 0.88
C TRP A 94 -3.48 -20.96 2.31
N TYR A 95 -3.45 -19.72 2.78
CA TYR A 95 -2.95 -19.43 4.13
C TYR A 95 -3.86 -19.99 5.23
N GLN A 96 -5.17 -20.06 5.02
CA GLN A 96 -6.09 -20.72 5.94
C GLN A 96 -5.77 -22.21 6.10
N ASN A 97 -5.60 -22.91 4.97
CA ASN A 97 -5.20 -24.33 5.00
C ASN A 97 -3.81 -24.52 5.63
N ALA A 98 -2.85 -23.65 5.32
CA ALA A 98 -1.51 -23.69 5.89
C ALA A 98 -1.54 -23.47 7.42
N ALA A 99 -2.31 -22.50 7.91
CA ALA A 99 -2.46 -22.22 9.33
C ALA A 99 -3.09 -23.41 10.06
N GLY A 100 -4.19 -23.96 9.57
CA GLY A 100 -4.81 -25.14 10.18
C GLY A 100 -3.91 -26.37 10.16
N SER A 101 -3.24 -26.64 9.04
CA SER A 101 -2.26 -27.73 8.96
C SER A 101 -1.11 -27.56 9.95
N LYS A 102 -0.59 -26.33 10.10
CA LYS A 102 0.48 -26.00 11.05
C LYS A 102 0.04 -26.19 12.50
N LEU A 103 -1.22 -25.88 12.81
CA LEU A 103 -1.80 -26.01 14.14
C LEU A 103 -2.32 -27.43 14.43
N GLY A 104 -2.41 -28.30 13.42
CA GLY A 104 -3.07 -29.60 13.54
C GLY A 104 -4.59 -29.48 13.75
N LEU A 105 -5.20 -28.37 13.34
CA LEU A 105 -6.62 -28.09 13.50
C LEU A 105 -7.37 -28.26 12.17
N PRO A 106 -8.62 -28.77 12.21
CA PRO A 106 -9.45 -28.83 11.02
C PRO A 106 -9.84 -27.42 10.57
N VAL A 107 -9.64 -27.12 9.29
CA VAL A 107 -10.12 -25.87 8.68
C VAL A 107 -11.48 -26.15 8.05
N ASP A 108 -12.52 -25.47 8.50
CA ASP A 108 -13.84 -25.51 7.87
C ASP A 108 -14.07 -24.23 7.07
N LEU A 109 -13.70 -24.33 5.80
CA LEU A 109 -13.79 -23.27 4.80
C LEU A 109 -15.23 -22.93 4.41
N THR A 110 -16.20 -23.74 4.82
CA THR A 110 -17.64 -23.52 4.55
C THR A 110 -18.39 -22.99 5.76
N SER A 111 -17.72 -22.91 6.93
CA SER A 111 -18.33 -22.46 8.18
C SER A 111 -18.55 -20.96 8.28
N ILE A 112 -17.99 -20.18 7.34
CA ILE A 112 -18.04 -18.72 7.32
C ILE A 112 -18.24 -18.21 5.90
N ASP A 113 -18.86 -17.05 5.80
CA ASP A 113 -19.00 -16.30 4.56
C ASP A 113 -18.55 -14.85 4.76
N GLU A 114 -18.28 -14.17 3.64
CA GLU A 114 -17.72 -12.83 3.59
C GLU A 114 -18.63 -11.75 4.23
N GLU A 115 -19.93 -12.03 4.32
CA GLU A 115 -20.95 -11.11 4.85
C GLU A 115 -21.26 -11.39 6.32
N GLN A 116 -20.67 -12.44 6.90
CA GLN A 116 -20.90 -12.81 8.29
C GLN A 116 -20.39 -11.72 9.24
N ALA A 117 -21.17 -11.43 10.28
CA ALA A 117 -20.80 -10.42 11.26
C ALA A 117 -19.63 -10.86 12.16
N ALA A 118 -18.68 -9.96 12.32
CA ALA A 118 -17.68 -9.91 13.38
C ALA A 118 -17.97 -8.75 14.34
N THR A 119 -17.47 -8.88 15.56
CA THR A 119 -17.52 -7.82 16.58
C THR A 119 -16.12 -7.33 16.86
N VAL A 120 -15.93 -6.01 16.84
CA VAL A 120 -14.62 -5.40 17.02
C VAL A 120 -14.72 -4.37 18.13
N GLN A 121 -13.81 -4.38 19.09
CA GLN A 121 -13.66 -3.26 20.02
C GLN A 121 -12.96 -2.11 19.31
N SER A 122 -13.48 -0.90 19.43
CA SER A 122 -12.88 0.30 18.81
C SER A 122 -11.42 0.55 19.25
N CYS A 123 -11.02 0.14 20.44
CA CYS A 123 -9.62 0.22 20.89
C CYS A 123 -8.68 -0.80 20.22
N ALA A 124 -9.19 -1.84 19.56
CA ALA A 124 -8.36 -2.80 18.84
C ALA A 124 -7.60 -2.15 17.66
N TYR A 125 -8.16 -1.09 17.06
CA TYR A 125 -7.52 -0.40 15.94
C TYR A 125 -6.17 0.24 16.26
N SER A 126 -5.89 0.56 17.53
CA SER A 126 -4.62 1.14 18.00
C SER A 126 -3.88 0.25 18.99
N ALA A 127 -4.39 -0.96 19.27
CA ALA A 127 -3.79 -1.86 20.24
C ALA A 127 -2.48 -2.47 19.71
N GLY A 128 -1.46 -2.50 20.58
CA GLY A 128 -0.22 -3.25 20.33
C GLY A 128 -0.38 -4.76 20.51
N LEU A 129 -1.37 -5.21 21.30
CA LEU A 129 -1.72 -6.62 21.47
C LEU A 129 -3.18 -6.81 21.10
N LEU A 130 -3.44 -7.69 20.13
CA LEU A 130 -4.76 -8.08 19.68
C LEU A 130 -5.11 -9.48 20.18
N ILE A 131 -6.37 -9.66 20.57
CA ILE A 131 -6.95 -10.98 20.83
C ILE A 131 -8.07 -11.22 19.82
N LEU A 132 -7.98 -12.35 19.13
CA LEU A 132 -8.94 -12.78 18.13
C LEU A 132 -9.64 -14.05 18.62
N ASP A 133 -10.93 -13.96 18.95
CA ASP A 133 -11.72 -15.03 19.54
C ASP A 133 -12.75 -15.57 18.53
N ARG A 134 -12.74 -16.88 18.28
CA ARG A 134 -13.79 -17.55 17.51
C ARG A 134 -14.92 -18.01 18.42
N LEU A 135 -15.99 -17.23 18.49
CA LEU A 135 -17.04 -17.40 19.48
C LEU A 135 -17.93 -18.64 19.22
N PRO A 136 -18.19 -19.48 20.25
CA PRO A 136 -19.02 -20.68 20.09
C PRO A 136 -20.52 -20.42 19.85
N GLN A 137 -21.05 -19.31 20.34
CA GLN A 137 -22.50 -19.08 20.42
C GLN A 137 -23.07 -18.38 19.18
N THR A 138 -22.28 -17.51 18.55
CA THR A 138 -22.65 -16.77 17.34
C THR A 138 -21.97 -17.33 16.10
N GLY A 139 -21.00 -18.23 16.27
CA GLY A 139 -20.13 -18.70 15.19
C GLY A 139 -19.43 -17.55 14.48
N GLY A 140 -19.28 -16.37 15.12
CA GLY A 140 -18.65 -15.17 14.57
C GLY A 140 -17.26 -14.94 15.17
N TRP A 141 -16.52 -13.99 14.60
CA TRP A 141 -15.23 -13.56 15.14
C TRP A 141 -15.40 -12.34 16.06
N ALA A 142 -14.64 -12.30 17.15
CA ALA A 142 -14.50 -11.14 18.00
C ALA A 142 -13.04 -10.68 18.04
N VAL A 143 -12.82 -9.38 17.88
CA VAL A 143 -11.49 -8.75 17.90
C VAL A 143 -11.44 -7.74 19.03
N ARG A 144 -10.49 -7.89 19.94
CA ARG A 144 -10.38 -7.02 21.11
C ARG A 144 -8.94 -6.64 21.43
N CYS A 145 -8.79 -5.55 22.18
CA CYS A 145 -7.51 -5.17 22.75
C CYS A 145 -7.12 -6.16 23.86
N GLY A 146 -5.86 -6.58 23.89
CA GLY A 146 -5.32 -7.48 24.91
C GLY A 146 -4.77 -6.79 26.16
N LEU A 147 -4.83 -5.45 26.22
CA LEU A 147 -4.36 -4.67 27.37
C LEU A 147 -5.49 -4.41 28.37
N GLU A 148 -5.16 -4.39 29.66
CA GLU A 148 -6.11 -4.03 30.72
C GLU A 148 -6.31 -2.50 30.76
N HIS A 149 -7.46 -2.04 30.25
CA HIS A 149 -7.91 -0.64 30.37
C HIS A 149 -9.44 -0.56 30.28
N GLU A 150 -10.02 0.62 30.48
CA GLU A 150 -11.45 0.82 30.18
C GLU A 150 -11.66 0.68 28.67
N HIS A 151 -12.34 -0.40 28.28
CA HIS A 151 -12.61 -0.69 26.88
C HIS A 151 -13.71 0.23 26.34
N ALA A 152 -13.48 0.73 25.13
CA ALA A 152 -14.46 1.51 24.38
C ALA A 152 -15.54 0.61 23.74
N ASP A 153 -16.54 1.23 23.11
CA ASP A 153 -17.71 0.54 22.54
C ASP A 153 -17.33 -0.52 21.49
N TRP A 154 -18.19 -1.54 21.42
CA TRP A 154 -18.15 -2.59 20.41
C TRP A 154 -18.85 -2.12 19.13
N MET A 155 -18.24 -2.43 17.99
CA MET A 155 -18.81 -2.22 16.67
C MET A 155 -18.99 -3.55 15.93
N HIS A 156 -19.94 -3.57 15.00
CA HIS A 156 -20.20 -4.71 14.14
C HIS A 156 -19.65 -4.42 12.75
N LEU A 157 -18.88 -5.36 12.21
CA LEU A 157 -18.38 -5.36 10.84
C LEU A 157 -18.77 -6.68 10.18
N ASP A 158 -18.88 -6.71 8.86
CA ASP A 158 -18.82 -7.99 8.15
C ASP A 158 -17.36 -8.51 8.04
N LEU A 159 -17.16 -9.78 7.68
CA LEU A 159 -15.83 -10.37 7.58
C LEU A 159 -14.99 -9.74 6.47
N HIS A 160 -15.61 -9.22 5.41
CA HIS A 160 -14.91 -8.43 4.40
C HIS A 160 -14.32 -7.15 5.00
N GLN A 161 -15.13 -6.33 5.66
CA GLN A 161 -14.70 -5.12 6.35
C GLN A 161 -13.64 -5.42 7.42
N LEU A 162 -13.78 -6.55 8.13
CA LEU A 162 -12.76 -7.00 9.06
C LEU A 162 -11.44 -7.32 8.35
N SER A 163 -11.48 -8.04 7.22
CA SER A 163 -10.30 -8.34 6.42
C SER A 163 -9.63 -7.09 5.86
N VAL A 164 -10.42 -6.05 5.58
CA VAL A 164 -9.88 -4.76 5.15
C VAL A 164 -9.20 -4.05 6.31
N ALA A 165 -9.80 -4.06 7.50
CA ALA A 165 -9.25 -3.43 8.70
C ALA A 165 -8.03 -4.16 9.27
N PHE A 166 -8.00 -5.48 9.18
CA PHE A 166 -6.93 -6.33 9.71
C PHE A 166 -6.59 -7.45 8.70
N PRO A 167 -5.93 -7.13 7.56
CA PRO A 167 -5.69 -8.11 6.48
C PRO A 167 -5.00 -9.39 6.94
N PHE A 168 -4.11 -9.27 7.91
CA PHE A 168 -3.36 -10.39 8.47
C PHE A 168 -4.21 -11.41 9.24
N VAL A 169 -5.49 -11.13 9.54
CA VAL A 169 -6.39 -12.08 10.24
C VAL A 169 -7.05 -13.08 9.29
N THR A 170 -7.06 -12.83 7.98
CA THR A 170 -7.78 -13.67 6.99
C THR A 170 -7.32 -15.12 7.03
N GLN A 171 -6.02 -15.33 7.23
CA GLN A 171 -5.38 -16.65 7.37
C GLN A 171 -5.91 -17.50 8.54
N PHE A 172 -6.65 -16.90 9.47
CA PHE A 172 -7.20 -17.61 10.62
C PHE A 172 -8.71 -17.81 10.54
N LEU A 173 -9.42 -17.16 9.62
CA LEU A 173 -10.89 -17.10 9.68
C LEU A 173 -11.56 -18.49 9.57
N GLY A 174 -10.93 -19.44 8.87
CA GLY A 174 -11.39 -20.82 8.75
C GLY A 174 -11.10 -21.74 9.94
N LEU A 175 -10.46 -21.23 11.00
CA LEU A 175 -10.18 -22.01 12.22
C LEU A 175 -11.46 -22.32 13.02
N PRO A 176 -11.48 -23.47 13.74
CA PRO A 176 -12.69 -23.96 14.39
C PRO A 176 -13.14 -23.08 15.57
N GLN A 177 -14.41 -23.19 15.94
CA GLN A 177 -14.96 -22.50 17.12
C GLN A 177 -14.24 -22.90 18.41
N GLY A 178 -14.00 -21.92 19.29
CA GLY A 178 -13.16 -22.10 20.48
C GLY A 178 -11.67 -21.88 20.23
N THR A 179 -11.29 -21.42 19.03
CA THR A 179 -9.93 -20.92 18.76
C THR A 179 -9.78 -19.50 19.30
N VAL A 180 -8.68 -19.24 19.99
CA VAL A 180 -8.28 -17.91 20.45
C VAL A 180 -6.84 -17.64 20.05
N LEU A 181 -6.61 -16.50 19.41
CA LEU A 181 -5.29 -16.04 18.99
C LEU A 181 -4.87 -14.80 19.78
N ARG A 182 -3.59 -14.73 20.12
CA ARG A 182 -2.94 -13.53 20.67
C ARG A 182 -1.88 -13.08 19.67
N ILE A 183 -2.01 -11.85 19.18
CA ILE A 183 -1.18 -11.30 18.11
C ILE A 183 -0.54 -10.00 18.62
N GLU A 184 0.79 -9.97 18.68
CA GLU A 184 1.55 -8.74 18.93
C GLU A 184 1.71 -8.00 17.60
N ARG A 185 1.23 -6.75 17.55
CA ARG A 185 1.07 -6.01 16.29
C ARG A 185 2.39 -5.52 15.71
N ASP A 186 3.37 -5.27 16.57
CA ASP A 186 4.77 -4.99 16.18
C ASP A 186 5.48 -6.21 15.57
N MET A 187 4.91 -7.40 15.76
CA MET A 187 5.36 -8.65 15.15
C MET A 187 4.57 -9.03 13.88
N VAL A 188 3.78 -8.09 13.34
CA VAL A 188 3.15 -8.22 12.00
C VAL A 188 4.09 -7.62 10.96
N GLU A 189 4.47 -8.44 10.01
CA GLU A 189 5.40 -8.13 8.91
C GLU A 189 4.67 -7.43 7.76
N GLU A 190 5.38 -6.60 7.00
CA GLU A 190 4.82 -5.91 5.83
C GLU A 190 4.28 -6.87 4.76
N SER A 191 4.86 -8.06 4.67
CA SER A 191 4.40 -9.15 3.79
C SER A 191 3.03 -9.70 4.17
N GLY A 192 2.50 -9.35 5.35
CA GLY A 192 1.31 -9.95 5.95
C GLY A 192 1.61 -11.18 6.82
N GLY A 193 2.89 -11.57 6.93
CA GLY A 193 3.33 -12.57 7.90
C GLY A 193 3.23 -12.04 9.33
N LEU A 194 3.12 -12.91 10.34
CA LEU A 194 3.05 -12.48 11.74
C LEU A 194 3.41 -13.57 12.74
N PHE A 195 3.70 -13.20 13.98
CA PHE A 195 3.74 -14.14 15.11
C PHE A 195 2.45 -14.12 15.92
N ALA A 196 1.92 -15.31 16.21
CA ALA A 196 0.75 -15.49 17.06
C ALA A 196 0.91 -16.66 18.04
N GLU A 197 0.40 -16.48 19.25
CA GLU A 197 0.06 -17.60 20.13
C GLU A 197 -1.37 -18.04 19.83
N VAL A 198 -1.56 -19.34 19.65
CA VAL A 198 -2.87 -19.90 19.33
C VAL A 198 -3.26 -20.94 20.36
N THR A 199 -4.47 -20.81 20.88
CA THR A 199 -5.11 -21.80 21.74
C THR A 199 -6.39 -22.30 21.09
N TYR A 200 -6.71 -23.57 21.31
CA TYR A 200 -7.96 -24.18 20.89
C TYR A 200 -8.55 -24.95 22.06
N GLN A 201 -9.79 -24.63 22.43
CA GLN A 201 -10.44 -25.24 23.61
C GLN A 201 -9.59 -25.13 24.88
N ASP A 202 -8.98 -23.96 25.09
CA ASP A 202 -8.07 -23.64 26.19
C ASP A 202 -6.74 -24.43 26.21
N GLU A 203 -6.45 -25.21 25.17
CA GLU A 203 -5.15 -25.88 24.99
C GLU A 203 -4.24 -25.09 24.03
N LEU A 204 -2.97 -24.92 24.40
CA LEU A 204 -2.00 -24.21 23.57
C LEU A 204 -1.58 -25.05 22.37
N CYS A 205 -1.84 -24.55 21.16
CA CYS A 205 -1.51 -25.21 19.88
C CYS A 205 -0.15 -24.78 19.32
N THR A 206 0.42 -23.69 19.82
CA THR A 206 1.74 -23.18 19.43
C THR A 206 2.77 -23.37 20.55
N PRO A 207 4.08 -23.29 20.27
CA PRO A 207 5.08 -23.14 21.33
C PRO A 207 4.83 -21.90 22.20
N HIS A 208 5.42 -21.86 23.39
CA HIS A 208 5.46 -20.64 24.20
C HIS A 208 6.17 -19.51 23.44
N GLY A 209 5.57 -18.32 23.38
CA GLY A 209 6.04 -17.22 22.52
C GLY A 209 5.51 -17.28 21.09
N GLY A 210 4.64 -18.24 20.77
CA GLY A 210 3.89 -18.30 19.53
C GLY A 210 4.62 -18.98 18.38
N ALA A 211 4.05 -18.85 17.19
CA ALA A 211 4.62 -19.30 15.93
C ALA A 211 4.38 -18.26 14.84
N HIS A 212 5.27 -18.23 13.86
CA HIS A 212 5.08 -17.40 12.65
C HIS A 212 3.98 -17.98 11.76
N PHE A 213 3.15 -17.15 11.13
CA PHE A 213 2.13 -17.51 10.16
C PHE A 213 2.22 -16.58 8.96
N GLY A 214 1.70 -17.02 7.81
CA GLY A 214 1.69 -16.23 6.58
C GLY A 214 2.96 -16.40 5.73
N PRO A 215 3.23 -15.46 4.80
CA PRO A 215 4.38 -15.53 3.91
C PRO A 215 5.71 -15.53 4.67
N VAL A 216 6.70 -16.23 4.13
CA VAL A 216 8.05 -16.30 4.71
C VAL A 216 8.57 -14.87 4.93
N PRO A 217 9.17 -14.56 6.10
CA PRO A 217 9.70 -13.24 6.37
C PRO A 217 10.72 -12.86 5.29
N THR A 218 10.61 -11.64 4.77
CA THR A 218 11.67 -11.09 3.92
C THR A 218 12.95 -11.06 4.75
N PRO A 219 14.08 -11.61 4.24
CA PRO A 219 15.34 -11.50 4.94
C PRO A 219 15.62 -10.04 5.26
N LEU A 220 15.89 -9.74 6.54
CA LEU A 220 16.33 -8.42 6.98
C LEU A 220 17.63 -8.07 6.27
N ASP A 221 17.55 -7.26 5.21
CA ASP A 221 18.72 -6.63 4.60
C ASP A 221 19.10 -5.43 5.49
N LEU A 222 19.76 -5.73 6.60
CA LEU A 222 20.25 -4.72 7.53
C LEU A 222 21.46 -4.02 6.91
N ASP A 223 21.19 -3.10 6.00
CA ASP A 223 22.16 -2.11 5.56
C ASP A 223 22.37 -1.13 6.75
N LEU A 224 23.22 -1.53 7.70
CA LEU A 224 23.52 -0.77 8.92
C LEU A 224 24.28 0.51 8.56
N ARG A 225 23.55 1.51 8.08
CA ARG A 225 24.07 2.87 7.86
C ARG A 225 24.42 3.48 9.23
N VAL A 226 25.69 3.79 9.42
CA VAL A 226 26.14 4.54 10.60
C VAL A 226 25.58 5.96 10.50
N ARG A 227 24.53 6.25 11.27
CA ARG A 227 23.98 7.60 11.39
C ARG A 227 24.87 8.45 12.29
N SER A 228 25.15 9.67 11.86
CA SER A 228 25.90 10.65 12.65
C SER A 228 24.94 11.71 13.17
N ALA A 229 25.18 12.22 14.38
CA ALA A 229 24.29 13.22 14.96
C ALA A 229 24.18 14.47 14.07
N ILE A 230 22.97 15.00 13.92
CA ILE A 230 22.73 16.30 13.29
C ILE A 230 22.93 17.41 14.31
N GLY A 231 23.69 18.44 13.93
CA GLY A 231 23.96 19.59 14.76
C GLY A 231 22.91 20.68 14.53
N GLN A 232 22.58 21.45 15.57
CA GLN A 232 21.75 22.64 15.45
C GLN A 232 22.57 23.88 15.81
N SER A 233 22.64 24.87 14.91
CA SER A 233 23.41 26.11 15.12
C SER A 233 22.54 27.29 15.55
N GLY A 234 21.22 27.15 15.45
CA GLY A 234 20.21 28.10 15.90
C GLY A 234 18.80 27.59 15.57
N PRO A 235 17.73 28.29 15.98
CA PRO A 235 16.36 27.93 15.61
C PRO A 235 16.22 27.79 14.10
N GLY A 236 15.74 26.64 13.62
CA GLY A 236 15.58 26.35 12.20
C GLY A 236 16.89 26.18 11.40
N LEU A 237 18.05 26.09 12.05
CA LEU A 237 19.34 25.90 11.37
C LEU A 237 19.99 24.59 11.80
N TYR A 238 19.91 23.60 10.93
CA TYR A 238 20.46 22.25 11.13
C TYR A 238 21.67 22.07 10.24
N ARG A 239 22.64 21.28 10.68
CA ARG A 239 23.87 21.04 9.92
C ARG A 239 24.42 19.65 10.10
N THR A 240 25.16 19.22 9.09
CA THR A 240 26.06 18.07 9.21
C THR A 240 27.10 18.31 10.31
N THR A 241 27.67 17.24 10.86
CA THR A 241 28.69 17.33 11.95
C THR A 241 30.02 16.65 11.64
N ILE A 242 30.12 15.99 10.49
CA ILE A 242 31.29 15.20 10.11
C ILE A 242 32.13 15.84 9.00
N GLY A 243 31.66 16.92 8.37
CA GLY A 243 32.35 17.60 7.27
C GLY A 243 33.80 17.92 7.62
N TYR A 244 34.07 18.49 8.80
CA TYR A 244 35.43 18.81 9.23
C TYR A 244 36.36 17.58 9.26
N GLN A 245 35.88 16.45 9.77
CA GLN A 245 36.64 15.18 9.82
C GLN A 245 36.99 14.69 8.41
N HIS A 246 36.11 15.00 7.47
CA HIS A 246 36.27 14.70 6.05
C HIS A 246 36.83 15.89 5.25
N GLN A 247 37.44 16.92 5.85
CA GLN A 247 38.02 18.07 5.12
C GLN A 247 37.02 18.76 4.17
N HIS A 248 35.78 18.94 4.63
CA HIS A 248 34.69 19.52 3.86
C HIS A 248 33.89 20.50 4.74
N PRO A 249 33.39 21.65 4.23
CA PRO A 249 32.56 22.55 5.02
C PRO A 249 31.23 21.88 5.40
N GLU A 250 30.76 22.07 6.63
CA GLU A 250 29.44 21.52 7.00
C GLU A 250 28.33 22.11 6.11
N ILE A 251 27.32 21.29 5.83
CA ILE A 251 26.16 21.67 5.02
C ILE A 251 25.00 21.99 5.96
N VAL A 252 24.34 23.12 5.72
CA VAL A 252 23.24 23.66 6.50
C VAL A 252 21.93 23.48 5.74
N ALA A 253 20.97 22.83 6.40
CA ALA A 253 19.56 22.87 6.03
C ALA A 253 18.86 23.93 6.89
N ARG A 254 18.27 24.93 6.25
CA ARG A 254 17.50 25.98 6.94
C ARG A 254 16.01 25.72 6.81
N LEU A 255 15.29 25.86 7.91
CA LEU A 255 13.84 25.98 7.99
C LEU A 255 13.49 27.41 8.43
N SER A 256 12.80 28.14 7.58
CA SER A 256 12.17 29.44 7.87
C SER A 256 10.88 29.28 8.65
N GLU A 257 10.16 28.19 8.38
CA GLU A 257 8.94 27.77 9.05
C GLU A 257 8.92 26.24 9.19
N PRO A 258 8.12 25.68 10.12
CA PRO A 258 7.90 24.24 10.21
C PRO A 258 7.47 23.66 8.87
N ALA A 259 8.18 22.64 8.37
CA ALA A 259 7.81 21.93 7.16
C ALA A 259 6.54 21.10 7.40
N ILE A 260 6.50 20.42 8.56
CA ILE A 260 5.32 19.77 9.13
C ILE A 260 5.34 20.02 10.65
N PRO A 261 4.25 20.52 11.26
CA PRO A 261 4.21 20.78 12.70
C PRO A 261 4.67 19.58 13.54
N ASP A 262 5.48 19.86 14.57
CA ASP A 262 5.93 18.92 15.60
C ASP A 262 6.89 17.79 15.16
N ILE A 263 7.28 17.71 13.88
CA ILE A 263 8.20 16.65 13.38
C ILE A 263 9.43 17.16 12.62
N ASP A 264 9.65 18.47 12.56
CA ASP A 264 10.71 19.10 11.74
C ASP A 264 12.11 18.51 11.96
N ASP A 265 12.50 18.27 13.22
CA ASP A 265 13.82 17.72 13.57
C ASP A 265 14.06 16.37 12.89
N VAL A 266 13.03 15.51 12.83
CA VAL A 266 13.11 14.18 12.22
C VAL A 266 13.15 14.25 10.70
N LEU A 267 12.54 15.28 10.10
CA LEU A 267 12.52 15.44 8.65
C LEU A 267 13.89 15.88 8.12
N VAL A 268 14.55 16.79 8.83
CA VAL A 268 15.84 17.32 8.40
C VAL A 268 16.93 16.24 8.42
N ASP A 269 16.82 15.28 9.35
CA ASP A 269 17.67 14.09 9.38
C ASP A 269 17.66 13.36 8.03
N TRP A 270 16.54 13.31 7.30
CA TRP A 270 16.46 12.58 6.02
C TRP A 270 17.39 13.13 4.96
N ILE A 271 17.52 14.46 4.86
CA ILE A 271 18.41 15.09 3.88
C ILE A 271 19.84 15.09 4.41
N LEU A 272 20.04 15.47 5.67
CA LEU A 272 21.38 15.65 6.21
C LEU A 272 22.09 14.31 6.46
N ASP A 273 21.39 13.25 6.86
CA ASP A 273 22.01 11.92 7.02
C ASP A 273 22.51 11.37 5.69
N ASP A 274 21.75 11.51 4.60
CA ASP A 274 22.19 11.10 3.27
C ASP A 274 23.42 11.90 2.82
N LEU A 275 23.45 13.21 3.09
CA LEU A 275 24.63 14.03 2.80
C LEU A 275 25.84 13.65 3.64
N GLN A 276 25.66 13.37 4.94
CA GLN A 276 26.73 12.85 5.80
C GLN A 276 27.21 11.49 5.29
N HIS A 277 26.32 10.61 4.85
CA HIS A 277 26.71 9.34 4.26
C HIS A 277 27.57 9.55 3.00
N CYS A 278 27.15 10.44 2.09
CA CYS A 278 27.95 10.82 0.93
C CYS A 278 29.33 11.40 1.32
N LEU A 279 29.41 12.25 2.34
CA LEU A 279 30.69 12.78 2.85
C LEU A 279 31.59 11.67 3.40
N SER A 280 31.01 10.73 4.15
CA SER A 280 31.74 9.61 4.74
C SER A 280 32.33 8.66 3.70
N THR A 281 31.67 8.52 2.54
CA THR A 281 32.10 7.74 1.39
C THR A 281 33.02 8.51 0.44
N GLY A 282 33.34 9.78 0.76
CA GLY A 282 34.34 10.59 0.05
C GLY A 282 33.78 11.58 -0.97
N THR A 283 32.45 11.72 -1.06
CA THR A 283 31.83 12.75 -1.91
C THR A 283 32.21 14.15 -1.41
N ARG A 284 32.35 15.09 -2.36
CA ARG A 284 32.64 16.51 -2.08
C ARG A 284 31.57 17.37 -2.69
N PHE A 285 30.96 18.20 -1.87
CA PHE A 285 29.94 19.15 -2.28
C PHE A 285 30.58 20.53 -2.52
N VAL A 286 30.33 21.15 -3.67
CA VAL A 286 30.83 22.50 -4.03
C VAL A 286 29.70 23.48 -4.31
N PRO A 287 29.89 24.79 -4.05
CA PRO A 287 28.91 25.81 -4.40
C PRO A 287 28.54 25.78 -5.89
N GLY A 288 27.25 25.96 -6.19
CA GLY A 288 26.71 25.99 -7.54
C GLY A 288 26.29 24.63 -8.09
N GLN A 289 26.72 23.52 -7.50
CA GLN A 289 26.24 22.19 -7.90
C GLN A 289 24.78 21.99 -7.49
N THR A 290 24.11 21.06 -8.17
CA THR A 290 22.80 20.55 -7.77
C THR A 290 22.94 19.16 -7.16
N ILE A 291 22.08 18.87 -6.20
CA ILE A 291 21.92 17.56 -5.58
C ILE A 291 20.45 17.18 -5.64
N ARG A 292 20.18 15.90 -5.41
CA ARG A 292 18.82 15.37 -5.38
C ARG A 292 18.42 15.03 -3.96
N ALA A 293 17.21 15.40 -3.57
CA ALA A 293 16.60 15.01 -2.31
C ALA A 293 15.15 14.59 -2.60
N GLY A 294 14.87 13.28 -2.49
CA GLY A 294 13.63 12.70 -3.01
C GLY A 294 13.45 12.99 -4.50
N TRP A 295 12.32 13.60 -4.88
CA TRP A 295 12.04 13.98 -6.26
C TRP A 295 12.56 15.37 -6.67
N ARG A 296 12.94 16.21 -5.70
CA ARG A 296 13.36 17.60 -5.89
C ARG A 296 14.85 17.75 -6.16
N THR A 297 15.19 18.84 -6.83
CA THR A 297 16.57 19.34 -6.95
C THR A 297 16.84 20.41 -5.90
N LEU A 298 17.92 20.24 -5.13
CA LEU A 298 18.46 21.30 -4.27
C LEU A 298 19.75 21.84 -4.88
N ARG A 299 20.03 23.13 -4.67
CA ARG A 299 21.28 23.77 -5.08
C ARG A 299 22.13 24.04 -3.86
N VAL A 300 23.40 23.62 -3.92
CA VAL A 300 24.37 23.92 -2.86
C VAL A 300 24.92 25.33 -3.08
N VAL A 301 24.96 26.14 -2.02
CA VAL A 301 25.43 27.52 -2.07
C VAL A 301 26.52 27.77 -1.04
N GLU A 302 27.38 28.75 -1.29
CA GLU A 302 28.32 29.25 -0.29
C GLU A 302 27.61 30.24 0.63
N ARG A 303 27.78 30.07 1.94
CA ARG A 303 27.28 31.00 2.95
C ARG A 303 28.39 31.92 3.44
N ALA A 304 28.02 33.11 3.91
CA ALA A 304 28.96 34.10 4.43
C ALA A 304 29.68 33.65 5.72
N ASP A 305 29.17 32.64 6.42
CA ASP A 305 29.76 32.03 7.62
C ASP A 305 30.79 30.93 7.31
N GLY A 306 31.08 30.68 6.03
CA GLY A 306 32.03 29.66 5.57
C GLY A 306 31.44 28.24 5.53
N LEU A 307 30.14 28.08 5.78
CA LEU A 307 29.41 26.83 5.60
C LEU A 307 28.81 26.74 4.19
N LEU A 308 28.29 25.58 3.84
CA LEU A 308 27.45 25.41 2.65
C LEU A 308 25.98 25.46 3.04
N GLY A 309 25.16 26.14 2.24
CA GLY A 309 23.70 26.17 2.38
C GLY A 309 23.03 25.31 1.32
N LEU A 310 21.76 24.97 1.56
CA LEU A 310 20.87 24.33 0.59
C LEU A 310 19.80 25.34 0.16
N HIS A 311 19.67 25.53 -1.15
CA HIS A 311 18.55 26.24 -1.74
C HIS A 311 17.59 25.26 -2.40
N GLU A 312 16.30 25.39 -2.14
CA GLU A 312 15.26 24.75 -2.94
C GLU A 312 14.69 25.70 -3.99
N GLN A 313 14.13 25.12 -5.05
CA GLN A 313 13.48 25.88 -6.10
C GLN A 313 12.01 26.13 -5.70
N VAL A 314 11.66 27.39 -5.41
CA VAL A 314 10.31 27.78 -4.98
C VAL A 314 9.39 28.16 -6.14
N TYR A 315 9.97 28.65 -7.24
CA TYR A 315 9.29 28.95 -8.51
C TYR A 315 10.24 28.70 -9.68
N THR A 316 9.74 28.75 -10.91
CA THR A 316 10.57 28.63 -12.11
C THR A 316 11.76 29.59 -12.08
N ASN A 317 12.98 29.04 -11.97
CA ASN A 317 14.25 29.78 -11.86
C ASN A 317 14.42 30.65 -10.59
N VAL A 318 13.61 30.46 -9.56
CA VAL A 318 13.73 31.17 -8.27
C VAL A 318 14.18 30.18 -7.21
N TRP A 319 15.32 30.48 -6.57
CA TRP A 319 15.97 29.61 -5.58
C TRP A 319 16.11 30.36 -4.26
N GLU A 320 15.65 29.76 -3.18
CA GLU A 320 15.70 30.37 -1.84
C GLU A 320 16.40 29.43 -0.86
N GLU A 321 17.12 30.00 0.11
CA GLU A 321 17.89 29.22 1.08
C GLU A 321 17.00 28.60 2.14
N HIS A 322 16.24 27.56 1.81
CA HIS A 322 15.43 26.80 2.75
C HIS A 322 15.05 25.44 2.09
N VAL A 323 14.44 24.51 2.82
CA VAL A 323 14.20 23.12 2.34
C VAL A 323 12.79 22.59 2.67
N GLU A 324 11.88 23.47 3.07
CA GLU A 324 10.55 23.16 3.62
C GLU A 324 9.68 22.42 2.60
N LEU A 325 9.65 22.86 1.34
CA LEU A 325 8.86 22.21 0.29
C LEU A 325 9.39 20.81 0.02
N THR A 326 10.70 20.68 -0.08
CA THR A 326 11.39 19.42 -0.35
C THR A 326 11.09 18.39 0.75
N LEU A 327 11.20 18.80 2.01
CA LEU A 327 10.90 17.94 3.15
C LEU A 327 9.41 17.58 3.21
N ARG A 328 8.53 18.57 3.07
CA ARG A 328 7.07 18.38 3.14
C ARG A 328 6.57 17.43 2.06
N GLU A 329 7.00 17.61 0.83
CA GLU A 329 6.57 16.76 -0.29
C GLU A 329 7.15 15.36 -0.20
N THR A 330 8.42 15.23 0.19
CA THR A 330 9.03 13.92 0.43
C THR A 330 8.30 13.20 1.56
N TRP A 331 7.91 13.91 2.62
CA TRP A 331 7.10 13.37 3.70
C TRP A 331 5.76 12.85 3.18
N TYR A 332 5.00 13.66 2.45
CA TYR A 332 3.72 13.21 1.87
C TYR A 332 3.87 12.00 0.94
N GLN A 333 4.92 11.96 0.12
CA GLN A 333 5.22 10.83 -0.75
C GLN A 333 5.50 9.55 0.05
N ARG A 334 6.28 9.67 1.13
CA ARG A 334 6.55 8.55 2.04
C ARG A 334 5.31 8.09 2.79
N GLU A 335 4.50 9.03 3.28
CA GLU A 335 3.25 8.72 3.98
C GLU A 335 2.24 8.04 3.07
N VAL A 336 2.15 8.46 1.80
CA VAL A 336 1.34 7.78 0.79
C VAL A 336 1.83 6.34 0.60
N ALA A 337 3.13 6.13 0.42
CA ALA A 337 3.67 4.78 0.26
C ALA A 337 3.52 3.93 1.53
N ALA A 338 3.76 4.49 2.72
CA ALA A 338 3.60 3.79 4.00
C ALA A 338 2.15 3.42 4.27
N SER A 339 1.20 4.28 3.87
CA SER A 339 -0.23 3.97 3.94
C SER A 339 -0.59 2.73 3.10
N LEU A 340 0.20 2.41 2.07
CA LEU A 340 -0.06 1.34 1.12
C LEU A 340 0.90 0.14 1.26
N GLY A 341 1.83 0.18 2.22
CA GLY A 341 2.87 -0.86 2.36
C GLY A 341 3.91 -0.86 1.22
N LEU A 342 4.19 0.30 0.62
CA LEU A 342 5.09 0.45 -0.53
C LEU A 342 6.36 1.26 -0.22
N THR A 343 6.71 1.47 1.05
CA THR A 343 7.84 2.33 1.44
C THR A 343 9.18 1.87 0.86
N GLU A 344 9.45 0.57 0.87
CA GLU A 344 10.67 -0.03 0.30
C GLU A 344 10.69 -0.05 -1.24
N HIS A 345 9.57 0.30 -1.87
CA HIS A 345 9.41 0.37 -3.32
C HIS A 345 9.27 1.81 -3.83
N LEU A 346 9.52 2.80 -2.97
CA LEU A 346 9.55 4.20 -3.39
C LEU A 346 10.54 4.39 -4.52
N ASP A 347 10.04 4.89 -5.64
CA ASP A 347 10.83 5.25 -6.79
C ASP A 347 10.56 6.72 -7.09
N PHE A 348 11.49 7.58 -6.69
CA PHE A 348 11.36 8.99 -6.98
C PHE A 348 11.72 9.20 -8.47
N PRO A 349 10.86 9.84 -9.28
CA PRO A 349 11.29 10.49 -10.51
C PRO A 349 11.96 11.83 -10.17
N THR A 350 12.66 12.46 -11.13
CA THR A 350 13.12 13.85 -10.97
C THR A 350 12.04 14.81 -11.46
N GLU A 351 11.96 16.00 -10.86
CA GLU A 351 10.97 17.02 -11.26
C GLU A 351 11.08 17.46 -12.73
N GLN A 352 12.23 17.22 -13.38
CA GLN A 352 12.49 17.53 -14.80
C GLN A 352 12.16 16.39 -15.76
N GLN A 353 11.92 15.17 -15.26
CA GLN A 353 11.42 14.09 -16.11
C GLN A 353 10.00 14.41 -16.58
N VAL A 354 9.64 13.88 -17.74
CA VAL A 354 8.35 14.17 -18.38
C VAL A 354 7.31 13.08 -18.14
N ALA A 355 6.05 13.47 -18.03
CA ALA A 355 4.91 12.56 -18.14
C ALA A 355 4.21 12.75 -19.49
N ALA A 356 3.55 11.69 -19.96
CA ALA A 356 2.65 11.76 -21.10
C ALA A 356 1.26 12.22 -20.63
N VAL A 357 0.78 13.35 -21.13
CA VAL A 357 -0.48 13.98 -20.70
C VAL A 357 -1.46 14.02 -21.86
N GLY A 358 -2.62 13.38 -21.68
CA GLY A 358 -3.70 13.37 -22.68
C GLY A 358 -4.32 14.76 -22.88
N SER A 359 -4.78 15.05 -24.10
CA SER A 359 -5.39 16.35 -24.44
C SER A 359 -6.63 16.72 -23.64
N CYS A 360 -7.28 15.73 -23.01
CA CYS A 360 -8.42 15.91 -22.12
C CYS A 360 -8.07 16.45 -20.72
N VAL A 361 -6.79 16.57 -20.37
CA VAL A 361 -6.36 17.01 -19.03
C VAL A 361 -6.42 18.53 -18.91
N HIS A 362 -7.30 19.03 -18.04
CA HIS A 362 -7.47 20.45 -17.71
C HIS A 362 -7.90 20.66 -16.24
N ASP A 363 -7.79 21.90 -15.75
CA ASP A 363 -7.83 22.32 -14.33
C ASP A 363 -9.16 22.06 -13.61
N ARG A 364 -10.19 21.64 -14.35
CA ARG A 364 -11.56 21.44 -13.85
C ARG A 364 -12.02 19.99 -13.97
N LEU A 365 -11.12 19.06 -14.26
CA LEU A 365 -11.46 17.65 -14.34
C LEU A 365 -12.08 17.16 -13.02
N PRO A 366 -13.19 16.39 -13.08
CA PRO A 366 -13.80 15.86 -11.87
C PRO A 366 -12.95 14.78 -11.20
N ALA A 367 -12.18 14.05 -12.01
CA ALA A 367 -11.20 13.08 -11.56
C ALA A 367 -10.07 12.96 -12.60
N VAL A 368 -8.86 12.71 -12.11
CA VAL A 368 -7.65 12.47 -12.91
C VAL A 368 -7.16 11.05 -12.66
N VAL A 369 -6.62 10.42 -13.70
CA VAL A 369 -5.97 9.11 -13.62
C VAL A 369 -4.48 9.31 -13.89
N LEU A 370 -3.65 8.85 -12.96
CA LEU A 370 -2.20 8.79 -13.08
C LEU A 370 -1.79 7.32 -13.18
N THR A 371 -1.16 6.89 -14.26
CA THR A 371 -0.63 5.52 -14.40
C THR A 371 0.85 5.57 -14.65
N ARG A 372 1.64 4.78 -13.94
CA ARG A 372 3.09 4.71 -14.09
C ARG A 372 3.49 3.41 -14.79
N GLU A 373 4.12 3.54 -15.94
CA GLU A 373 4.62 2.42 -16.75
C GLU A 373 6.14 2.35 -16.68
N GLU A 374 6.70 1.17 -16.90
CA GLU A 374 8.14 1.02 -17.12
C GLU A 374 8.56 1.75 -18.39
N THR A 375 9.76 2.34 -18.37
CA THR A 375 10.30 3.07 -19.52
C THR A 375 11.82 2.93 -19.59
N GLU A 376 12.35 2.77 -20.79
CA GLU A 376 13.79 2.78 -21.05
C GLU A 376 14.32 4.20 -21.32
N ASP A 377 13.44 5.20 -21.48
CA ASP A 377 13.83 6.59 -21.73
C ASP A 377 14.15 7.29 -20.40
N PRO A 378 15.42 7.69 -20.15
CA PRO A 378 15.80 8.37 -18.91
C PRO A 378 15.12 9.73 -18.73
N HIS A 379 14.62 10.36 -19.80
CA HIS A 379 13.87 11.60 -19.71
C HIS A 379 12.40 11.39 -19.34
N SER A 380 11.87 10.19 -19.53
CA SER A 380 10.52 9.83 -19.15
C SER A 380 10.46 9.50 -17.65
N SER A 381 9.40 9.94 -16.99
CA SER A 381 9.09 9.54 -15.61
C SER A 381 8.31 8.22 -15.53
N GLY A 382 7.86 7.71 -16.68
CA GLY A 382 6.89 6.62 -16.77
C GLY A 382 5.45 7.03 -16.48
N TRP A 383 5.20 8.24 -15.95
CA TRP A 383 3.86 8.70 -15.65
C TRP A 383 3.06 9.04 -16.91
N ARG A 384 1.78 8.68 -16.87
CA ARG A 384 0.75 9.03 -17.83
C ARG A 384 -0.41 9.65 -17.10
N VAL A 385 -0.98 10.72 -17.65
CA VAL A 385 -2.06 11.47 -17.01
C VAL A 385 -3.23 11.62 -17.97
N THR A 386 -4.43 11.20 -17.57
CA THR A 386 -5.67 11.30 -18.33
C THR A 386 -6.85 11.71 -17.43
N CYS A 387 -8.00 12.02 -18.02
CA CYS A 387 -9.25 12.07 -17.25
C CYS A 387 -9.75 10.63 -16.95
N ALA A 388 -10.69 10.50 -16.02
CA ALA A 388 -11.27 9.21 -15.66
C ALA A 388 -12.41 8.73 -16.58
N GLN A 389 -12.78 9.50 -17.60
CA GLN A 389 -13.86 9.12 -18.51
C GLN A 389 -13.37 8.12 -19.56
N GLU A 390 -14.22 7.14 -19.89
CA GLU A 390 -13.91 6.16 -20.93
C GLU A 390 -14.16 6.79 -22.32
N HIS A 391 -13.10 7.33 -22.92
CA HIS A 391 -13.13 7.89 -24.28
C HIS A 391 -11.72 7.90 -24.90
N ASP A 392 -11.64 8.21 -26.20
CA ASP A 392 -10.36 8.52 -26.84
C ASP A 392 -9.81 9.84 -26.28
N HIS A 393 -8.72 9.76 -25.50
CA HIS A 393 -8.07 10.90 -24.87
C HIS A 393 -7.33 11.82 -25.84
N GLY A 394 -7.34 11.50 -27.14
CA GLY A 394 -6.79 12.32 -28.20
C GLY A 394 -5.25 12.36 -28.20
N PRO A 395 -4.65 13.41 -28.79
CA PRO A 395 -3.20 13.55 -28.84
C PRO A 395 -2.58 13.65 -27.45
N TRP A 396 -1.36 13.12 -27.33
CA TRP A 396 -0.57 13.18 -26.10
C TRP A 396 0.45 14.32 -26.19
N SER A 397 0.64 15.02 -25.08
CA SER A 397 1.68 16.04 -24.90
C SER A 397 2.67 15.59 -23.82
N SER A 398 3.92 16.04 -23.90
CA SER A 398 4.91 15.81 -22.84
C SER A 398 4.97 17.04 -21.95
N ARG A 399 4.86 16.86 -20.63
CA ARG A 399 5.03 17.92 -19.63
C ARG A 399 5.97 17.46 -18.55
N THR A 400 6.77 18.36 -17.99
CA THR A 400 7.63 18.00 -16.85
C THR A 400 6.75 17.68 -15.63
N LEU A 401 7.25 16.86 -14.71
CA LEU A 401 6.55 16.62 -13.45
C LEU A 401 6.36 17.93 -12.67
N TRP A 402 7.33 18.85 -12.73
CA TRP A 402 7.19 20.21 -12.24
C TRP A 402 5.91 20.89 -12.78
N ASP A 403 5.73 20.93 -14.11
CA ASP A 403 4.56 21.56 -14.74
C ASP A 403 3.24 20.90 -14.32
N ILE A 404 3.26 19.58 -14.10
CA ILE A 404 2.08 18.84 -13.63
C ILE A 404 1.75 19.23 -12.20
N THR A 405 2.73 19.36 -11.32
CA THR A 405 2.51 19.73 -9.91
C THR A 405 2.10 21.20 -9.75
N ASP A 406 2.54 22.11 -10.63
CA ASP A 406 2.04 23.49 -10.63
C ASP A 406 0.54 23.54 -10.96
N PHE A 407 0.11 22.69 -11.89
CA PHE A 407 -1.26 22.60 -12.38
C PHE A 407 -2.18 21.71 -11.50
N MET A 408 -1.64 20.64 -10.89
CA MET A 408 -2.31 19.73 -9.96
C MET A 408 -1.42 19.47 -8.75
N PRO A 409 -1.34 20.40 -7.78
CA PRO A 409 -0.44 20.28 -6.63
C PRO A 409 -0.67 19.02 -5.80
N PHE A 410 -1.92 18.54 -5.73
CA PHE A 410 -2.27 17.31 -5.04
C PHE A 410 -1.65 16.05 -5.66
N ALA A 411 -1.20 16.09 -6.92
CA ALA A 411 -0.58 14.95 -7.58
C ALA A 411 0.82 14.64 -7.02
N THR A 412 1.51 15.64 -6.47
CA THR A 412 2.89 15.57 -5.99
C THR A 412 3.13 14.39 -5.04
N GLN A 413 2.20 14.16 -4.12
CA GLN A 413 2.30 13.10 -3.10
C GLN A 413 2.25 11.67 -3.67
N PHE A 414 1.83 11.49 -4.93
CA PHE A 414 1.74 10.17 -5.57
C PHE A 414 2.92 9.88 -6.50
N LEU A 415 3.73 10.90 -6.85
CA LEU A 415 4.74 10.78 -7.91
C LEU A 415 5.86 9.79 -7.61
N ALA A 416 6.10 9.49 -6.33
CA ALA A 416 7.11 8.54 -5.89
C ALA A 416 6.62 7.08 -5.84
N LEU A 417 5.34 6.82 -6.13
CA LEU A 417 4.82 5.46 -6.21
C LEU A 417 5.50 4.69 -7.34
N PRO A 418 5.84 3.41 -7.14
CA PRO A 418 6.61 2.61 -8.11
C PRO A 418 5.92 2.50 -9.48
N VAL A 419 6.68 2.06 -10.48
CA VAL A 419 6.11 1.56 -11.75
C VAL A 419 5.01 0.53 -11.49
N THR A 420 4.09 0.37 -12.44
CA THR A 420 2.84 -0.42 -12.33
C THR A 420 1.79 0.15 -11.37
N SER A 421 2.05 1.31 -10.76
CA SER A 421 1.04 2.03 -9.98
C SER A 421 0.02 2.74 -10.88
N SER A 422 -1.25 2.72 -10.50
CA SER A 422 -2.31 3.50 -11.11
C SER A 422 -3.15 4.16 -10.03
N ILE A 423 -3.39 5.46 -10.14
CA ILE A 423 -4.12 6.25 -9.16
C ILE A 423 -5.25 6.97 -9.87
N THR A 424 -6.47 6.77 -9.40
CA THR A 424 -7.60 7.64 -9.74
C THR A 424 -7.83 8.61 -8.60
N VAL A 425 -7.77 9.92 -8.86
CA VAL A 425 -7.96 10.96 -7.85
C VAL A 425 -9.17 11.81 -8.20
N GLU A 426 -10.22 11.77 -7.38
CA GLU A 426 -11.31 12.76 -7.45
C GLU A 426 -10.78 14.13 -7.00
N ALA A 427 -11.08 15.17 -7.78
CA ALA A 427 -10.54 16.50 -7.55
C ALA A 427 -11.24 17.22 -6.37
N PRO A 428 -10.57 18.14 -5.66
CA PRO A 428 -11.13 18.81 -4.49
C PRO A 428 -12.47 19.52 -4.75
N HIS A 429 -12.67 20.11 -5.92
CA HIS A 429 -13.89 20.85 -6.26
C HIS A 429 -15.09 19.96 -6.53
N THR A 430 -14.92 18.65 -6.63
CA THR A 430 -16.01 17.69 -6.85
C THR A 430 -16.38 16.91 -5.59
N THR A 431 -15.54 16.94 -4.54
CA THR A 431 -15.84 16.27 -3.28
C THR A 431 -16.57 17.18 -2.30
N PRO A 432 -17.52 16.66 -1.49
CA PRO A 432 -18.21 17.45 -0.49
C PRO A 432 -17.29 18.06 0.58
N SER A 433 -16.15 17.43 0.84
CA SER A 433 -15.17 17.85 1.85
C SER A 433 -14.15 18.87 1.33
N GLY A 434 -14.10 19.11 0.02
CA GLY A 434 -13.04 19.93 -0.59
C GLY A 434 -11.66 19.25 -0.55
N ARG A 435 -11.60 17.94 -0.32
CA ARG A 435 -10.36 17.13 -0.28
C ARG A 435 -10.32 16.15 -1.43
N ILE A 436 -9.14 15.70 -1.82
CA ILE A 436 -9.02 14.67 -2.86
C ILE A 436 -9.49 13.31 -2.35
N ARG A 437 -9.99 12.45 -3.26
CA ARG A 437 -10.23 11.02 -2.98
C ARG A 437 -9.39 10.15 -3.90
N PRO A 438 -8.27 9.60 -3.42
CA PRO A 438 -7.42 8.70 -4.20
C PRO A 438 -7.84 7.23 -4.10
N HIS A 439 -7.87 6.55 -5.25
CA HIS A 439 -7.95 5.09 -5.36
C HIS A 439 -6.66 4.61 -6.01
N VAL A 440 -5.88 3.80 -5.29
CA VAL A 440 -4.54 3.38 -5.74
C VAL A 440 -4.56 1.90 -6.08
N ARG A 441 -3.98 1.55 -7.22
CA ARG A 441 -3.66 0.20 -7.65
C ARG A 441 -2.16 0.07 -7.82
N HIS A 442 -1.60 -1.10 -7.52
CA HIS A 442 -0.22 -1.45 -7.81
C HIS A 442 -0.18 -2.89 -8.31
N ASN A 443 0.57 -3.16 -9.39
CA ASN A 443 0.54 -4.46 -10.10
C ASN A 443 -0.88 -4.93 -10.48
N GLY A 444 -1.80 -3.99 -10.72
CA GLY A 444 -3.20 -4.27 -11.04
C GLY A 444 -4.11 -4.50 -9.84
N ARG A 445 -3.56 -4.67 -8.63
CA ARG A 445 -4.33 -4.86 -7.39
C ARG A 445 -4.67 -3.52 -6.75
N HIS A 446 -5.95 -3.28 -6.43
CA HIS A 446 -6.32 -2.13 -5.60
C HIS A 446 -5.75 -2.27 -4.19
N LEU A 447 -5.02 -1.26 -3.75
CA LEU A 447 -4.41 -1.20 -2.44
C LEU A 447 -5.33 -0.42 -1.50
N ILE A 448 -5.58 -1.00 -0.33
CA ILE A 448 -6.37 -0.35 0.70
C ILE A 448 -5.42 0.29 1.70
N PRO A 449 -5.58 1.60 2.00
CA PRO A 449 -4.76 2.24 3.00
C PRO A 449 -4.88 1.58 4.37
N ASN A 450 -3.74 1.41 5.04
CA ASN A 450 -3.66 0.95 6.43
C ASN A 450 -4.58 1.83 7.30
N PRO A 451 -5.43 1.24 8.18
CA PRO A 451 -6.33 2.05 9.01
C PRO A 451 -5.60 3.09 9.85
N GLY A 452 -6.10 4.33 9.85
CA GLY A 452 -5.50 5.45 10.56
C GLY A 452 -4.26 6.06 9.90
N SER A 453 -3.81 5.52 8.76
CA SER A 453 -2.73 6.09 7.96
C SER A 453 -3.13 7.42 7.30
N TYR A 454 -2.15 8.16 6.80
CA TYR A 454 -2.36 9.41 6.07
C TYR A 454 -3.41 9.28 4.96
N LEU A 455 -3.27 8.26 4.11
CA LEU A 455 -4.16 8.04 2.96
C LEU A 455 -5.54 7.55 3.41
N ALA A 456 -5.62 6.78 4.49
CA ALA A 456 -6.90 6.42 5.12
C ALA A 456 -7.62 7.66 5.67
N VAL A 457 -6.92 8.62 6.28
CA VAL A 457 -7.52 9.88 6.78
C VAL A 457 -7.96 10.80 5.64
N LEU A 458 -7.23 10.81 4.51
CA LEU A 458 -7.65 11.49 3.29
C LEU A 458 -8.98 10.92 2.75
N ASP A 459 -9.15 9.60 2.82
CA ASP A 459 -10.34 8.90 2.32
C ASP A 459 -11.53 8.89 3.31
N ALA A 460 -11.26 8.75 4.62
CA ALA A 460 -12.23 8.44 5.67
C ALA A 460 -13.19 9.57 6.09
N THR A 461 -13.31 10.67 5.35
CA THR A 461 -14.33 11.70 5.67
C THR A 461 -15.73 11.37 5.15
N GLN A 462 -16.06 10.07 5.01
CA GLN A 462 -17.37 9.55 4.60
C GLN A 462 -18.38 9.29 5.74
N ALA A 463 -18.13 9.69 6.99
CA ALA A 463 -19.08 9.46 8.08
C ALA A 463 -19.44 10.73 8.87
N ARG A 464 -20.34 11.54 8.31
CA ARG A 464 -21.37 12.26 9.08
C ARG A 464 -22.67 12.31 8.32
#